data_AF-A0A2V7XVI6-F1
#
_entry.id   AF-A0A2V7XVI6-F1
#
_cell.length_a   1.000
_cell.length_b   1.000
_cell.length_c   1.000
_cell.angle_alpha   90.00
_cell.angle_beta   90.00
_cell.angle_gamma   90.00
#
_symmetry.space_group_name_H-M   'P 1'
#
loop_
_entity.id
_entity.type
_entity.pdbx_description
1 polymer ?
#
loop_
_entity_poly.entity_id
_entity_poly.type
_entity_poly.pdbx_seq_one_letter_code
_entity_poly.pdbx_strand_id
1 'polypeptide(L)'
;MNGWAETYRQRVTTADEAVRAVRSGDNVWVHAGCNNPEEVVRAMVARASELRGVTVSHLMTFGSAAYADPPYADSFRHRALFTGANVREAVNDGRADFVPVHLSEIPALLRTGDLPVDVALIQVSPPDEHGFCSYGVGVECTKAAAERARTVIALVNRRMPRSLGDSFIHASRLTHVVEVNRPVLELPGAGRVGPVARAIGAQVASLIENGSTLQMGIGEIPDAVLLFLGEKRDLGIHTEMFSDGVVELFERGVVTGEAKTLHRGKIVASFVLGSKRTFDFLDNNPFVEFHPTDYVNDPFVIAQ
;
A
#
# COMPACT_ATOMS: atom_id res chain seq x y z
N MET A 1 -14.97 25.60 -16.54
CA MET A 1 -13.90 24.60 -16.31
C MET A 1 -13.78 24.42 -14.81
N ASN A 2 -13.83 23.19 -14.31
CA ASN A 2 -13.70 22.89 -12.89
C ASN A 2 -12.29 23.32 -12.43
N GLY A 3 -12.17 24.18 -11.43
CA GLY A 3 -10.90 24.82 -11.04
C GLY A 3 -9.76 23.82 -10.73
N TRP A 4 -10.10 22.62 -10.25
CA TRP A 4 -9.11 21.58 -9.97
C TRP A 4 -8.40 21.04 -11.23
N ALA A 5 -9.07 20.98 -12.38
CA ALA A 5 -8.51 20.40 -13.60
C ALA A 5 -7.44 21.31 -14.23
N GLU A 6 -7.59 22.62 -14.06
CA GLU A 6 -6.55 23.58 -14.45
C GLU A 6 -5.34 23.50 -13.50
N THR A 7 -5.58 23.47 -12.18
CA THR A 7 -4.53 23.28 -11.18
C THR A 7 -3.76 21.97 -11.41
N TYR A 8 -4.46 20.87 -11.71
CA TYR A 8 -3.82 19.59 -12.02
C TYR A 8 -2.88 19.72 -13.22
N ARG A 9 -3.37 20.27 -14.35
CA ARG A 9 -2.57 20.45 -15.57
C ARG A 9 -1.33 21.31 -15.36
N GLN A 10 -1.42 22.35 -14.52
CA GLN A 10 -0.27 23.21 -14.17
C GLN A 10 0.78 22.49 -13.31
N ARG A 11 0.41 21.43 -12.60
CA ARG A 11 1.29 20.65 -11.73
C ARG A 11 1.90 19.42 -12.41
N VAL A 12 1.42 19.08 -13.61
CA VAL A 12 2.01 18.00 -14.44
C VAL A 12 3.42 18.40 -14.85
N THR A 13 4.39 17.55 -14.55
CA THR A 13 5.80 17.76 -14.83
C THR A 13 6.54 16.41 -14.97
N THR A 14 7.85 16.44 -15.22
CA THR A 14 8.68 15.23 -15.27
C THR A 14 9.09 14.78 -13.87
N ALA A 15 9.49 13.51 -13.72
CA ALA A 15 10.02 13.01 -12.44
C ALA A 15 11.22 13.84 -11.96
N ASP A 16 12.17 14.13 -12.86
CA ASP A 16 13.38 14.91 -12.56
C ASP A 16 13.06 16.31 -12.02
N GLU A 17 12.05 16.97 -12.59
CA GLU A 17 11.64 18.30 -12.14
C GLU A 17 10.85 18.22 -10.82
N ALA A 18 9.95 17.25 -10.68
CA ALA A 18 9.17 17.05 -9.45
C ALA A 18 10.07 16.83 -8.23
N VAL A 19 11.10 15.99 -8.36
CA VAL A 19 12.00 15.65 -7.24
C VAL A 19 12.93 16.80 -6.85
N ARG A 20 13.00 17.91 -7.60
CA ARG A 20 13.70 19.13 -7.15
C ARG A 20 13.11 19.71 -5.87
N ALA A 21 11.86 19.39 -5.56
CA ALA A 21 11.21 19.79 -4.32
C ALA A 21 11.81 19.11 -3.07
N VAL A 22 12.52 17.99 -3.23
CA VAL A 22 13.26 17.31 -2.16
C VAL A 22 14.56 18.07 -1.87
N ARG A 23 14.77 18.38 -0.58
CA ARG A 23 15.92 19.14 -0.07
C ARG A 23 16.72 18.30 0.91
N SER A 24 17.99 18.64 1.10
CA SER A 24 18.83 18.08 2.16
C SER A 24 18.15 18.22 3.52
N GLY A 25 18.16 17.16 4.32
CA GLY A 25 17.50 17.10 5.64
C GLY A 25 16.01 16.74 5.61
N ASP A 26 15.37 16.65 4.44
CA ASP A 26 13.95 16.32 4.36
C ASP A 26 13.68 14.87 4.81
N ASN A 27 12.51 14.67 5.43
CA ASN A 27 11.93 13.36 5.69
C ASN A 27 10.98 13.00 4.55
N VAL A 28 11.35 11.98 3.77
CA VAL A 28 10.62 11.53 2.59
C VAL A 28 9.88 10.25 2.92
N TRP A 29 8.55 10.26 2.70
CA TRP A 29 7.74 9.05 2.69
C TRP A 29 7.68 8.47 1.29
N VAL A 30 7.86 7.15 1.15
CA VAL A 30 7.69 6.43 -0.11
C VAL A 30 6.53 5.45 0.03
N HIS A 31 5.55 5.57 -0.87
CA HIS A 31 4.41 4.66 -0.91
C HIS A 31 4.88 3.20 -1.03
N ALA A 32 4.41 2.37 -0.11
CA ALA A 32 4.84 1.01 0.09
C ALA A 32 4.20 0.01 -0.89
N GLY A 33 4.54 -1.26 -0.73
CA GLY A 33 3.94 -2.38 -1.43
C GLY A 33 4.08 -2.30 -2.95
N CYS A 34 2.99 -2.67 -3.63
CA CYS A 34 2.87 -2.63 -5.09
C CYS A 34 2.71 -1.20 -5.64
N ASN A 35 2.47 -0.21 -4.77
CA ASN A 35 2.32 1.20 -5.11
C ASN A 35 3.64 1.97 -5.27
N ASN A 36 4.81 1.32 -5.12
CA ASN A 36 6.09 2.02 -5.18
C ASN A 36 6.22 2.91 -6.44
N PRO A 37 6.43 4.25 -6.29
CA PRO A 37 6.51 5.17 -7.41
C PRO A 37 7.92 5.18 -8.01
N GLU A 38 8.34 4.07 -8.62
CA GLU A 38 9.73 3.79 -9.02
C GLU A 38 10.38 4.90 -9.85
N GLU A 39 9.64 5.55 -10.75
CA GLU A 39 10.13 6.67 -11.57
C GLU A 39 10.54 7.87 -10.74
N VAL A 40 9.72 8.22 -9.74
CA VAL A 40 9.99 9.33 -8.83
C VAL A 40 11.12 8.97 -7.87
N VAL A 41 11.13 7.74 -7.35
CA VAL A 41 12.20 7.23 -6.49
C VAL A 41 13.55 7.26 -7.22
N ARG A 42 13.60 6.77 -8.46
CA ARG A 42 14.82 6.77 -9.28
C ARG A 42 15.32 8.19 -9.57
N ALA A 43 14.42 9.10 -9.92
CA ALA A 43 14.77 10.51 -10.14
C ALA A 43 15.35 11.15 -8.86
N MET A 44 14.77 10.85 -7.69
CA MET A 44 15.29 11.33 -6.41
C MET A 44 16.70 10.78 -6.12
N VAL A 45 16.92 9.47 -6.30
CA VAL A 45 18.24 8.84 -6.07
C VAL A 45 19.29 9.38 -7.06
N ALA A 46 18.91 9.70 -8.30
CA ALA A 46 19.81 10.31 -9.27
C ALA A 46 20.37 11.67 -8.81
N ARG A 47 19.71 12.34 -7.86
CA ARG A 47 20.16 13.59 -7.23
C ARG A 47 21.04 13.38 -5.99
N ALA A 48 21.51 12.16 -5.71
CA ALA A 48 22.34 11.86 -4.54
C ALA A 48 23.53 12.81 -4.37
N SER A 49 24.22 13.17 -5.46
CA SER A 49 25.36 14.10 -5.41
C SER A 49 25.00 15.47 -4.83
N GLU A 50 23.74 15.91 -4.97
CA GLU A 50 23.20 17.20 -4.51
C GLU A 50 22.58 17.18 -3.11
N LEU A 51 22.22 16.00 -2.59
CA LEU A 51 21.40 15.85 -1.38
C LEU A 51 22.22 15.29 -0.22
N ARG A 52 21.96 15.75 1.01
CA ARG A 52 22.58 15.23 2.24
C ARG A 52 21.55 15.05 3.33
N GLY A 53 21.66 13.97 4.10
CA GLY A 53 20.83 13.73 5.28
C GLY A 53 19.33 13.59 5.00
N VAL A 54 18.94 13.14 3.81
CA VAL A 54 17.53 12.87 3.49
C VAL A 54 17.13 11.55 4.15
N THR A 55 16.11 11.59 5.02
CA THR A 55 15.58 10.37 5.65
C THR A 55 14.48 9.79 4.77
N VAL A 56 14.62 8.54 4.31
CA VAL A 56 13.59 7.86 3.50
C VAL A 56 12.86 6.85 4.36
N SER A 57 11.55 6.97 4.52
CA SER A 57 10.72 6.07 5.35
C SER A 57 9.66 5.38 4.50
N HIS A 58 9.47 4.08 4.72
CA HIS A 58 8.38 3.30 4.13
C HIS A 58 8.15 2.00 4.91
N LEU A 59 7.03 1.33 4.61
CA LEU A 59 6.74 -0.05 5.03
C LEU A 59 7.44 -1.06 4.08
N MET A 60 6.95 -2.30 3.95
CA MET A 60 7.50 -3.23 2.95
C MET A 60 7.29 -2.69 1.54
N THR A 61 8.34 -2.59 0.71
CA THR A 61 8.24 -2.12 -0.68
C THR A 61 8.75 -3.16 -1.67
N PHE A 62 8.08 -3.30 -2.83
CA PHE A 62 8.47 -4.21 -3.92
C PHE A 62 9.18 -3.50 -5.08
N GLY A 63 9.27 -2.18 -5.04
CA GLY A 63 10.09 -1.41 -5.98
C GLY A 63 11.55 -1.28 -5.52
N SER A 64 12.33 -0.53 -6.30
CA SER A 64 13.70 -0.19 -5.94
C SER A 64 13.78 0.56 -4.61
N ALA A 65 14.77 0.19 -3.79
CA ALA A 65 15.16 0.89 -2.57
C ALA A 65 16.62 1.38 -2.67
N ALA A 66 17.06 1.76 -3.87
CA ALA A 66 18.46 2.11 -4.14
C ALA A 66 19.02 3.22 -3.23
N TYR A 67 18.19 4.09 -2.65
CA TYR A 67 18.62 5.04 -1.62
C TYR A 67 19.27 4.37 -0.39
N ALA A 68 19.03 3.08 -0.16
CA ALA A 68 19.66 2.31 0.90
C ALA A 68 20.99 1.66 0.48
N ASP A 69 21.41 1.76 -0.79
CA ASP A 69 22.64 1.13 -1.27
C ASP A 69 23.90 1.87 -0.78
N PRO A 70 25.04 1.18 -0.59
CA PRO A 70 26.27 1.79 -0.07
C PRO A 70 26.74 3.07 -0.77
N PRO A 71 26.67 3.21 -2.11
CA PRO A 71 27.11 4.43 -2.80
C PRO A 71 26.32 5.69 -2.43
N TYR A 72 25.15 5.55 -1.83
CA TYR A 72 24.25 6.67 -1.54
C TYR A 72 24.08 6.97 -0.04
N ALA A 73 24.84 6.29 0.82
CA ALA A 73 24.75 6.41 2.28
C ALA A 73 25.05 7.83 2.82
N ASP A 74 25.84 8.64 2.10
CA ASP A 74 26.10 10.04 2.46
C ASP A 74 24.89 10.96 2.18
N SER A 75 24.00 10.52 1.30
CA SER A 75 22.89 11.33 0.78
C SER A 75 21.58 10.97 1.46
N PHE A 76 21.34 9.67 1.63
CA PHE A 76 20.11 9.12 2.15
C PHE A 76 20.36 8.21 3.34
N ARG A 77 19.43 8.22 4.29
CA ARG A 77 19.34 7.22 5.36
C ARG A 77 17.94 6.63 5.35
N HIS A 78 17.85 5.32 5.18
CA HIS A 78 16.56 4.63 5.22
C HIS A 78 16.14 4.39 6.68
N ARG A 79 14.90 4.76 7.02
CA ARG A 79 14.22 4.47 8.29
C ARG A 79 13.14 3.43 8.03
N ALA A 80 13.48 2.17 8.27
CA ALA A 80 12.59 1.04 8.06
C ALA A 80 11.51 0.99 9.14
N LEU A 81 10.26 1.19 8.75
CA LEU A 81 9.08 0.89 9.61
C LEU A 81 8.64 -0.56 9.42
N PHE A 82 9.05 -1.18 8.31
CA PHE A 82 9.01 -2.61 8.07
C PHE A 82 10.12 -2.99 7.07
N THR A 83 10.83 -4.09 7.29
CA THR A 83 11.94 -4.51 6.41
C THR A 83 11.51 -5.52 5.34
N GLY A 84 11.66 -5.16 4.07
CA GLY A 84 11.64 -6.08 2.94
C GLY A 84 13.01 -6.70 2.65
N ALA A 85 13.09 -7.64 1.70
CA ALA A 85 14.35 -8.26 1.28
C ALA A 85 15.35 -7.23 0.72
N ASN A 86 14.86 -6.19 0.05
CA ASN A 86 15.61 -5.10 -0.56
C ASN A 86 16.35 -4.18 0.43
N VAL A 87 15.96 -4.14 1.71
CA VAL A 87 16.55 -3.22 2.70
C VAL A 87 17.10 -3.92 3.95
N ARG A 88 16.87 -5.24 4.09
CA ARG A 88 17.27 -6.02 5.28
C ARG A 88 18.78 -6.00 5.50
N GLU A 89 19.56 -6.14 4.43
CA GLU A 89 21.02 -6.09 4.49
C GLU A 89 21.50 -4.71 4.96
N ALA A 90 20.90 -3.62 4.45
CA ALA A 90 21.25 -2.27 4.87
C ALA A 90 21.00 -2.02 6.36
N VAL A 91 19.94 -2.61 6.93
CA VAL A 91 19.69 -2.56 8.38
C VAL A 91 20.75 -3.36 9.14
N ASN A 92 21.04 -4.60 8.71
CA ASN A 92 22.03 -5.46 9.37
C ASN A 92 23.44 -4.86 9.36
N ASP A 93 23.79 -4.11 8.30
CA ASP A 93 25.07 -3.43 8.15
C ASP A 93 25.14 -2.08 8.90
N GLY A 94 24.06 -1.62 9.53
CA GLY A 94 23.98 -0.32 10.20
C GLY A 94 23.88 0.90 9.27
N ARG A 95 23.66 0.67 7.97
CA ARG A 95 23.46 1.72 6.94
C ARG A 95 22.04 2.28 6.94
N ALA A 96 21.08 1.52 7.46
CA ALA A 96 19.69 1.91 7.67
C ALA A 96 19.26 1.70 9.12
N ASP A 97 18.23 2.44 9.55
CA ASP A 97 17.61 2.30 10.86
C ASP A 97 16.39 1.38 10.78
N PHE A 98 16.10 0.66 11.87
CA PHE A 98 14.83 -0.04 12.05
C PHE A 98 14.09 0.56 13.25
N VAL A 99 12.83 0.95 13.04
CA VAL A 99 11.99 1.52 14.08
C VAL A 99 10.91 0.50 14.44
N PRO A 100 10.95 -0.11 15.63
CA PRO A 100 9.90 -1.01 16.07
C PRO A 100 8.64 -0.22 16.40
N VAL A 101 7.56 -0.47 15.65
CA VAL A 101 6.28 0.23 15.81
C VAL A 101 5.13 -0.67 15.33
N HIS A 102 3.97 -0.56 15.98
CA HIS A 102 2.76 -1.21 15.49
C HIS A 102 2.23 -0.50 14.26
N LEU A 103 1.81 -1.26 13.23
CA LEU A 103 1.35 -0.69 11.97
C LEU A 103 0.18 0.29 12.16
N SER A 104 -0.77 -0.04 13.05
CA SER A 104 -1.92 0.81 13.40
C SER A 104 -1.54 2.14 14.04
N GLU A 105 -0.35 2.25 14.65
CA GLU A 105 0.11 3.46 15.36
C GLU A 105 0.86 4.43 14.43
N ILE A 106 1.37 3.96 13.30
CA ILE A 106 2.14 4.80 12.36
C ILE A 106 1.32 6.01 11.87
N PRO A 107 0.04 5.87 11.46
CA PRO A 107 -0.78 7.03 11.08
C PRO A 107 -0.90 8.08 12.20
N ALA A 108 -0.99 7.66 13.47
CA ALA A 108 -1.02 8.57 14.60
C ALA A 108 0.30 9.34 14.73
N LEU A 109 1.45 8.66 14.66
CA LEU A 109 2.79 9.28 14.73
C LEU A 109 3.04 10.28 13.58
N LEU A 110 2.55 9.96 12.38
CA LEU A 110 2.59 10.87 11.23
C LEU A 110 1.75 12.13 11.51
N ARG A 111 0.55 11.95 12.08
CA ARG A 111 -0.37 13.05 12.40
C ARG A 111 0.12 13.90 13.56
N THR A 112 0.75 13.34 14.60
CA THR A 112 1.32 14.14 15.69
C THR A 112 2.62 14.84 15.26
N GLY A 113 3.32 14.29 14.28
CA GLY A 113 4.62 14.78 13.81
C GLY A 113 5.80 14.11 14.53
N ASP A 114 5.55 13.13 15.41
CA ASP A 114 6.60 12.31 16.02
C ASP A 114 7.35 11.47 14.98
N LEU A 115 6.64 11.09 13.90
CA LEU A 115 7.24 10.63 12.66
C LEU A 115 7.09 11.73 11.60
N PRO A 116 8.08 12.63 11.44
CA PRO A 116 7.96 13.75 10.51
C PRO A 116 7.99 13.28 9.05
N VAL A 117 7.20 13.95 8.21
CA VAL A 117 7.21 13.78 6.75
C VAL A 117 7.13 15.15 6.09
N ASP A 118 8.16 15.51 5.36
CA ASP A 118 8.24 16.73 4.55
C ASP A 118 7.70 16.49 3.14
N VAL A 119 8.09 15.38 2.52
CA VAL A 119 7.73 15.04 1.15
C VAL A 119 7.14 13.64 1.08
N ALA A 120 5.95 13.49 0.49
CA ALA A 120 5.34 12.18 0.22
C ALA A 120 5.43 11.86 -1.27
N LEU A 121 6.08 10.74 -1.60
CA LEU A 121 6.13 10.16 -2.94
C LEU A 121 5.05 9.09 -3.03
N ILE A 122 3.99 9.34 -3.79
CA ILE A 122 2.82 8.45 -3.87
C ILE A 122 2.55 8.02 -5.30
N GLN A 123 1.98 6.82 -5.48
CA GLN A 123 1.35 6.41 -6.74
C GLN A 123 -0.15 6.30 -6.57
N VAL A 124 -0.90 6.85 -7.54
CA VAL A 124 -2.37 6.96 -7.48
C VAL A 124 -2.99 6.72 -8.86
N SER A 125 -4.31 6.45 -8.90
CA SER A 125 -5.10 6.47 -10.14
C SER A 125 -5.23 7.88 -10.72
N PRO A 126 -5.63 8.04 -11.99
CA PRO A 126 -6.07 9.33 -12.51
C PRO A 126 -7.23 9.91 -11.69
N PRO A 127 -7.36 11.24 -11.64
CA PRO A 127 -8.51 11.88 -11.01
C PRO A 127 -9.80 11.57 -11.78
N ASP A 128 -10.88 11.36 -11.04
CA ASP A 128 -12.23 11.24 -11.60
C ASP A 128 -12.83 12.61 -12.00
N GLU A 129 -14.11 12.63 -12.42
CA GLU A 129 -14.82 13.85 -12.81
C GLU A 129 -14.93 14.91 -11.69
N HIS A 130 -14.75 14.47 -10.43
CA HIS A 130 -14.78 15.31 -9.24
C HIS A 130 -13.38 15.69 -8.75
N GLY A 131 -12.32 15.23 -9.42
CA GLY A 131 -10.94 15.57 -9.10
C GLY A 131 -10.31 14.64 -8.05
N PHE A 132 -10.93 13.50 -7.73
CA PHE A 132 -10.38 12.55 -6.77
C PHE A 132 -9.57 11.45 -7.45
N CYS A 133 -8.30 11.34 -7.07
CA CYS A 133 -7.49 10.17 -7.32
C CYS A 133 -7.73 9.13 -6.21
N SER A 134 -7.54 7.85 -6.51
CA SER A 134 -7.49 6.78 -5.51
C SER A 134 -6.04 6.37 -5.25
N TYR A 135 -5.70 6.03 -4.00
CA TYR A 135 -4.41 5.40 -3.69
C TYR A 135 -4.26 4.00 -4.30
N GLY A 136 -5.33 3.42 -4.84
CA GLY A 136 -5.30 2.21 -5.63
C GLY A 136 -5.00 0.97 -4.81
N VAL A 137 -3.91 0.26 -5.12
CA VAL A 137 -3.64 -1.06 -4.51
C VAL A 137 -3.17 -1.00 -3.05
N GLY A 138 -3.02 0.19 -2.46
CA GLY A 138 -2.72 0.36 -1.04
C GLY A 138 -3.04 1.75 -0.53
N VAL A 139 -3.70 1.85 0.62
CA VAL A 139 -3.92 3.11 1.36
C VAL A 139 -2.94 3.20 2.53
N GLU A 140 -2.94 2.14 3.34
CA GLU A 140 -2.05 1.93 4.48
C GLU A 140 -1.77 3.20 5.31
N CYS A 141 -0.51 3.47 5.63
CA CYS A 141 -0.05 4.68 6.29
C CYS A 141 0.15 5.85 5.32
N THR A 142 0.30 5.57 4.01
CA THR A 142 0.58 6.58 2.98
C THR A 142 -0.43 7.71 2.98
N LYS A 143 -1.72 7.41 3.23
CA LYS A 143 -2.71 8.48 3.30
C LYS A 143 -2.39 9.51 4.39
N ALA A 144 -2.08 9.06 5.60
CA ALA A 144 -1.68 9.94 6.70
C ALA A 144 -0.39 10.70 6.37
N ALA A 145 0.59 10.05 5.72
CA ALA A 145 1.82 10.72 5.29
C ALA A 145 1.54 11.82 4.26
N ALA A 146 0.71 11.56 3.24
CA ALA A 146 0.36 12.54 2.22
C ALA A 146 -0.48 13.70 2.76
N GLU A 147 -1.31 13.47 3.78
CA GLU A 147 -2.08 14.52 4.43
C GLU A 147 -1.22 15.50 5.24
N ARG A 148 -0.08 15.02 5.77
CA ARG A 148 0.84 15.79 6.62
C ARG A 148 2.01 16.40 5.86
N ALA A 149 2.43 15.79 4.75
CA ALA A 149 3.52 16.29 3.93
C ALA A 149 3.23 17.71 3.40
N ARG A 150 4.25 18.58 3.40
CA ARG A 150 4.14 19.90 2.74
C ARG A 150 4.13 19.76 1.21
N THR A 151 4.80 18.72 0.71
CA THR A 151 4.91 18.42 -0.73
C THR A 151 4.42 17.00 -0.98
N VAL A 152 3.44 16.85 -1.86
CA VAL A 152 2.98 15.54 -2.36
C VAL A 152 3.36 15.41 -3.83
N ILE A 153 4.30 14.51 -4.13
CA ILE A 153 4.68 14.18 -5.50
C ILE A 153 3.94 12.91 -5.89
N ALA A 154 2.99 13.04 -6.81
CA ALA A 154 2.15 11.94 -7.25
C ALA A 154 2.59 11.40 -8.61
N LEU A 155 2.94 10.12 -8.65
CA LEU A 155 2.99 9.31 -9.86
C LEU A 155 1.55 8.87 -10.20
N VAL A 156 0.91 9.56 -11.13
CA VAL A 156 -0.44 9.24 -11.58
C VAL A 156 -0.35 8.18 -12.68
N ASN A 157 -0.76 6.95 -12.36
CA ASN A 157 -0.65 5.82 -13.28
C ASN A 157 -2.04 5.43 -13.81
N ARG A 158 -2.22 5.49 -15.13
CA ARG A 158 -3.49 5.10 -15.80
C ARG A 158 -3.89 3.65 -15.60
N ARG A 159 -2.97 2.78 -15.18
CA ARG A 159 -3.25 1.37 -14.85
C ARG A 159 -3.38 1.09 -13.36
N MET A 160 -3.28 2.11 -12.51
CA MET A 160 -3.57 1.95 -11.09
C MET A 160 -5.09 1.81 -10.92
N PRO A 161 -5.59 0.70 -10.34
CA PRO A 161 -7.02 0.53 -10.10
C PRO A 161 -7.54 1.61 -9.16
N ARG A 162 -8.81 1.95 -9.28
CA ARG A 162 -9.50 2.88 -8.39
C ARG A 162 -10.19 2.10 -7.28
N SER A 163 -9.47 1.83 -6.19
CA SER A 163 -10.07 1.26 -4.98
C SER A 163 -11.02 2.26 -4.33
N LEU A 164 -12.12 1.75 -3.78
CA LEU A 164 -13.14 2.53 -3.07
C LEU A 164 -12.90 2.51 -1.56
N GLY A 165 -13.77 3.16 -0.78
CA GLY A 165 -13.63 3.31 0.67
C GLY A 165 -12.97 4.63 1.04
N ASP A 166 -12.22 4.64 2.14
CA ASP A 166 -11.49 5.81 2.61
C ASP A 166 -10.11 5.93 1.91
N SER A 167 -10.12 5.81 0.59
CA SER A 167 -8.95 5.56 -0.29
C SER A 167 -8.63 6.71 -1.25
N PHE A 168 -9.23 7.89 -1.05
CA PHE A 168 -9.14 8.99 -2.02
C PHE A 168 -8.24 10.15 -1.56
N ILE A 169 -7.65 10.83 -2.55
CA ILE A 169 -6.95 12.11 -2.40
C ILE A 169 -7.36 13.03 -3.55
N HIS A 170 -7.77 14.26 -3.22
CA HIS A 170 -8.18 15.23 -4.23
C HIS A 170 -6.96 15.86 -4.93
N ALA A 171 -7.06 16.10 -6.24
CA ALA A 171 -6.00 16.66 -7.08
C ALA A 171 -5.43 18.00 -6.56
N SER A 172 -6.23 18.80 -5.85
CA SER A 172 -5.76 20.04 -5.23
C SER A 172 -4.72 19.83 -4.13
N ARG A 173 -4.59 18.63 -3.56
CA ARG A 173 -3.58 18.27 -2.55
C ARG A 173 -2.25 17.84 -3.17
N LEU A 174 -2.20 17.49 -4.45
CA LEU A 174 -0.98 17.06 -5.13
C LEU A 174 -0.12 18.27 -5.44
N THR A 175 1.16 18.30 -5.10
CA THR A 175 2.05 19.45 -5.38
C THR A 175 2.69 19.33 -6.77
N HIS A 176 3.13 18.13 -7.13
CA HIS A 176 3.65 17.79 -8.45
C HIS A 176 3.01 16.49 -8.95
N VAL A 177 2.78 16.41 -10.24
CA VAL A 177 2.17 15.25 -10.90
C VAL A 177 3.09 14.74 -11.99
N VAL A 178 3.38 13.44 -11.96
CA VAL A 178 4.12 12.72 -13.00
C VAL A 178 3.19 11.67 -13.57
N GLU A 179 2.83 11.77 -14.85
CA GLU A 179 1.88 10.84 -15.48
C GLU A 179 2.59 9.66 -16.14
N VAL A 180 2.10 8.44 -15.87
CA VAL A 180 2.61 7.21 -16.49
C VAL A 180 1.47 6.29 -16.92
N ASN A 181 1.81 5.32 -17.76
CA ASN A 181 0.92 4.25 -18.20
C ASN A 181 1.71 2.94 -18.27
N ARG A 182 1.96 2.35 -17.10
CA ARG A 182 2.70 1.09 -16.98
C ARG A 182 1.98 0.13 -16.04
N PRO A 183 2.22 -1.19 -16.14
CA PRO A 183 1.73 -2.13 -15.15
C PRO A 183 2.11 -1.72 -13.73
N VAL A 184 1.20 -1.91 -12.79
CA VAL A 184 1.47 -1.83 -11.35
C VAL A 184 2.39 -3.00 -10.98
N LEU A 185 3.23 -2.83 -9.97
CA LEU A 185 4.08 -3.92 -9.50
C LEU A 185 3.21 -5.05 -8.96
N GLU A 186 3.54 -6.30 -9.29
CA GLU A 186 2.77 -7.48 -8.90
C GLU A 186 3.57 -8.35 -7.92
N LEU A 187 2.85 -9.01 -7.02
CA LEU A 187 3.37 -10.10 -6.18
C LEU A 187 2.44 -11.30 -6.32
N PRO A 188 2.63 -12.13 -7.36
CA PRO A 188 1.79 -13.31 -7.54
C PRO A 188 1.97 -14.29 -6.38
N GLY A 189 0.92 -15.06 -6.08
CA GLY A 189 0.93 -16.07 -5.01
C GLY A 189 2.01 -17.15 -5.20
N ALA A 190 2.22 -17.98 -4.18
CA ALA A 190 3.35 -18.93 -4.12
C ALA A 190 3.32 -20.01 -5.22
N GLY A 191 2.22 -20.12 -5.98
CA GLY A 191 2.03 -20.98 -7.15
C GLY A 191 1.85 -22.47 -6.81
N ARG A 192 2.70 -23.04 -5.94
CA ARG A 192 2.60 -24.43 -5.48
C ARG A 192 2.55 -24.49 -3.96
N VAL A 193 1.49 -25.11 -3.45
CA VAL A 193 1.34 -25.44 -2.02
C VAL A 193 1.81 -26.87 -1.77
N GLY A 194 2.88 -27.01 -1.00
CA GLY A 194 3.48 -28.25 -0.56
C GLY A 194 2.68 -29.01 0.50
N PRO A 195 3.06 -30.25 0.81
CA PRO A 195 2.30 -31.13 1.70
C PRO A 195 2.21 -30.62 3.14
N VAL A 196 3.26 -29.96 3.65
CA VAL A 196 3.27 -29.37 5.00
C VAL A 196 2.27 -28.22 5.09
N ALA A 197 2.34 -27.26 4.16
CA ALA A 197 1.40 -26.15 4.13
C ALA A 197 -0.05 -26.63 3.93
N ARG A 198 -0.29 -27.64 3.10
CA ARG A 198 -1.62 -28.28 2.96
C ARG A 198 -2.13 -28.87 4.27
N ALA A 199 -1.28 -29.59 5.01
CA ALA A 199 -1.67 -30.16 6.29
C ALA A 199 -2.03 -29.07 7.31
N ILE A 200 -1.23 -27.99 7.37
CA ILE A 200 -1.53 -26.81 8.20
C ILE A 200 -2.86 -26.17 7.75
N GLY A 201 -3.03 -25.96 6.45
CA GLY A 201 -4.22 -25.35 5.86
C GLY A 201 -5.50 -26.11 6.22
N ALA A 202 -5.48 -27.44 6.13
CA ALA A 202 -6.61 -28.29 6.49
C ALA A 202 -6.94 -28.20 7.99
N GLN A 203 -5.94 -28.18 8.86
CA GLN A 203 -6.14 -28.03 10.31
C GLN A 203 -6.75 -26.66 10.64
N VAL A 204 -6.20 -25.57 10.08
CA VAL A 204 -6.74 -24.22 10.29
C VAL A 204 -8.17 -24.10 9.75
N ALA A 205 -8.43 -24.62 8.55
CA ALA A 205 -9.77 -24.60 7.95
C ALA A 205 -10.83 -25.35 8.78
N SER A 206 -10.42 -26.35 9.57
CA SER A 206 -11.31 -27.07 10.49
C SER A 206 -11.78 -26.21 11.68
N LEU A 207 -11.04 -25.15 12.01
CA LEU A 207 -11.37 -24.19 13.07
C LEU A 207 -12.25 -23.03 12.58
N ILE A 208 -12.40 -22.87 11.26
CA ILE A 208 -13.14 -21.77 10.65
C ILE A 208 -14.60 -22.20 10.47
N GLU A 209 -15.53 -21.46 11.04
CA GLU A 209 -16.97 -21.73 10.93
C GLU A 209 -17.60 -20.94 9.77
N ASN A 210 -18.79 -21.33 9.33
CA ASN A 210 -19.58 -20.49 8.42
C ASN A 210 -19.89 -19.15 9.11
N GLY A 211 -19.91 -18.06 8.34
CA GLY A 211 -20.09 -16.72 8.92
C GLY A 211 -18.83 -16.09 9.52
N SER A 212 -17.70 -16.82 9.58
CA SER A 212 -16.45 -16.27 10.13
C SER A 212 -15.93 -15.08 9.32
N THR A 213 -15.40 -14.06 10.00
CA THR A 213 -14.69 -12.94 9.36
C THR A 213 -13.20 -13.20 9.38
N LEU A 214 -12.58 -13.25 8.20
CA LEU A 214 -11.19 -13.68 8.06
C LEU A 214 -10.23 -12.49 7.96
N GLN A 215 -9.11 -12.63 8.66
CA GLN A 215 -7.85 -11.92 8.43
C GLN A 215 -6.79 -12.95 8.05
N MET A 216 -6.01 -12.65 7.01
CA MET A 216 -4.90 -13.50 6.59
C MET A 216 -3.78 -12.69 5.94
N GLY A 217 -2.58 -13.27 5.90
CA GLY A 217 -1.44 -12.72 5.16
C GLY A 217 -1.30 -13.33 3.77
N ILE A 218 -0.11 -13.18 3.19
CA ILE A 218 0.30 -13.84 1.94
C ILE A 218 1.19 -15.07 2.20
N GLY A 219 1.35 -15.87 1.14
CA GLY A 219 2.33 -16.94 1.08
C GLY A 219 1.69 -18.30 1.16
N GLU A 220 2.56 -19.31 1.20
CA GLU A 220 2.14 -20.70 1.00
C GLU A 220 1.12 -21.20 2.03
N ILE A 221 1.23 -20.80 3.31
CA ILE A 221 0.31 -21.24 4.37
C ILE A 221 -1.08 -20.58 4.21
N PRO A 222 -1.22 -19.24 4.12
CA PRO A 222 -2.52 -18.63 3.82
C PRO A 222 -3.17 -19.17 2.55
N ASP A 223 -2.40 -19.30 1.46
CA ASP A 223 -2.89 -19.89 0.21
C ASP A 223 -3.42 -21.32 0.43
N ALA A 224 -2.74 -22.12 1.26
CA ALA A 224 -3.18 -23.47 1.63
C ALA A 224 -4.51 -23.48 2.38
N VAL A 225 -4.73 -22.55 3.32
CA VAL A 225 -5.98 -22.46 4.08
C VAL A 225 -7.15 -22.23 3.12
N LEU A 226 -7.00 -21.30 2.17
CA LEU A 226 -8.07 -20.91 1.23
C LEU A 226 -8.55 -22.09 0.35
N LEU A 227 -7.66 -23.02 0.02
CA LEU A 227 -8.01 -24.24 -0.73
C LEU A 227 -9.09 -25.09 -0.02
N PHE A 228 -9.15 -25.05 1.31
CA PHE A 228 -10.06 -25.85 2.13
C PHE A 228 -11.30 -25.08 2.59
N LEU A 229 -11.45 -23.80 2.20
CA LEU A 229 -12.62 -22.98 2.56
C LEU A 229 -13.73 -23.02 1.51
N GLY A 230 -13.53 -23.74 0.41
CA GLY A 230 -14.44 -23.75 -0.74
C GLY A 230 -15.88 -24.23 -0.49
N GLU A 231 -16.12 -24.91 0.63
CA GLU A 231 -17.46 -25.40 1.02
C GLU A 231 -18.08 -24.58 2.17
N LYS A 232 -17.34 -23.59 2.71
CA LYS A 232 -17.85 -22.67 3.72
C LYS A 232 -18.88 -21.73 3.11
N ARG A 233 -19.66 -21.10 3.96
CA ARG A 233 -20.73 -20.16 3.59
C ARG A 233 -20.64 -18.89 4.39
N ASP A 234 -21.01 -17.80 3.74
CA ASP A 234 -21.16 -16.48 4.32
C ASP A 234 -19.92 -15.93 5.03
N LEU A 235 -18.73 -16.26 4.52
CA LEU A 235 -17.49 -15.73 5.07
C LEU A 235 -17.41 -14.21 4.86
N GLY A 236 -16.89 -13.52 5.87
CA GLY A 236 -16.53 -12.12 5.79
C GLY A 236 -15.04 -11.92 5.61
N ILE A 237 -14.65 -10.75 5.10
CA ILE A 237 -13.24 -10.32 5.05
C ILE A 237 -13.10 -8.97 5.74
N HIS A 238 -12.25 -8.95 6.77
CA HIS A 238 -11.69 -7.75 7.40
C HIS A 238 -10.23 -8.08 7.67
N THR A 239 -9.35 -7.60 6.81
CA THR A 239 -7.95 -8.04 6.80
C THR A 239 -7.02 -6.87 6.57
N GLU A 240 -5.80 -6.93 7.09
CA GLU A 240 -4.78 -5.94 6.71
C GLU A 240 -4.61 -5.89 5.19
N MET A 241 -4.54 -7.08 4.57
CA MET A 241 -4.38 -7.24 3.14
C MET A 241 -4.89 -8.60 2.64
N PHE A 242 -5.07 -8.72 1.32
CA PHE A 242 -5.39 -9.98 0.66
C PHE A 242 -4.68 -10.11 -0.69
N SER A 243 -4.78 -11.31 -1.27
CA SER A 243 -4.25 -11.69 -2.58
C SER A 243 -5.29 -12.46 -3.39
N ASP A 244 -4.86 -13.07 -4.49
CA ASP A 244 -5.68 -13.76 -5.49
C ASP A 244 -6.64 -14.82 -4.90
N GLY A 245 -6.28 -15.46 -3.78
CA GLY A 245 -7.12 -16.51 -3.19
C GLY A 245 -8.44 -16.00 -2.62
N VAL A 246 -8.49 -14.77 -2.10
CA VAL A 246 -9.76 -14.18 -1.62
C VAL A 246 -10.68 -13.85 -2.79
N VAL A 247 -10.11 -13.41 -3.92
CA VAL A 247 -10.86 -13.14 -5.15
C VAL A 247 -11.55 -14.42 -5.64
N GLU A 248 -10.84 -15.55 -5.62
CA GLU A 248 -11.42 -16.85 -6.00
C GLU A 248 -12.58 -17.26 -5.08
N LEU A 249 -12.45 -17.08 -3.76
CA LEU A 249 -13.54 -17.41 -2.84
C LEU A 249 -14.75 -16.50 -3.00
N PHE A 250 -14.54 -15.22 -3.34
CA PHE A 250 -15.62 -14.30 -3.67
C PHE A 250 -16.35 -14.74 -4.94
N GLU A 251 -15.63 -15.03 -6.03
CA GLU A 251 -16.23 -15.47 -7.30
C GLU A 251 -17.03 -16.77 -7.15
N ARG A 252 -16.66 -17.62 -6.19
CA ARG A 252 -17.38 -18.86 -5.84
C ARG A 252 -18.60 -18.65 -4.92
N GLY A 253 -18.84 -17.42 -4.46
CA GLY A 253 -19.93 -17.09 -3.55
C GLY A 253 -19.70 -17.55 -2.10
N VAL A 254 -18.46 -17.92 -1.73
CA VAL A 254 -18.10 -18.31 -0.36
C VAL A 254 -17.95 -17.07 0.53
N VAL A 255 -17.34 -16.01 -0.01
CA VAL A 255 -17.21 -14.71 0.65
C VAL A 255 -18.40 -13.84 0.27
N THR A 256 -19.26 -13.55 1.23
CA THR A 256 -20.42 -12.66 1.06
C THR A 256 -20.37 -11.45 2.00
N GLY A 257 -19.66 -11.54 3.13
CA GLY A 257 -19.63 -10.49 4.14
C GLY A 257 -20.97 -10.22 4.83
N GLU A 258 -21.99 -11.04 4.61
CA GLU A 258 -23.35 -10.83 5.14
C GLU A 258 -23.45 -11.07 6.65
N ALA A 259 -22.56 -11.90 7.21
CA ALA A 259 -22.50 -12.17 8.64
C ALA A 259 -21.69 -11.13 9.43
N LYS A 260 -21.02 -10.17 8.78
CA LYS A 260 -20.20 -9.16 9.45
C LYS A 260 -21.06 -8.14 10.21
N THR A 261 -20.61 -7.72 11.39
CA THR A 261 -21.20 -6.60 12.14
C THR A 261 -20.94 -5.27 11.44
N LEU A 262 -19.66 -4.99 11.17
CA LEU A 262 -19.20 -3.77 10.49
C LEU A 262 -19.00 -4.04 9.00
N HIS A 263 -19.26 -3.03 8.15
CA HIS A 263 -19.08 -3.12 6.70
C HIS A 263 -19.72 -4.40 6.11
N ARG A 264 -20.98 -4.67 6.49
CA ARG A 264 -21.74 -5.82 6.00
C ARG A 264 -21.81 -5.79 4.46
N GLY A 265 -21.59 -6.94 3.85
CA GLY A 265 -21.59 -7.09 2.39
C GLY A 265 -20.35 -6.48 1.70
N LYS A 266 -19.26 -6.23 2.45
CA LYS A 266 -18.01 -5.68 1.92
C LYS A 266 -16.79 -6.51 2.32
N ILE A 267 -15.81 -6.56 1.42
CA ILE A 267 -14.41 -6.88 1.73
C ILE A 267 -13.75 -5.60 2.23
N VAL A 268 -13.21 -5.63 3.45
CA VAL A 268 -12.45 -4.53 4.03
C VAL A 268 -10.97 -4.90 4.06
N ALA A 269 -10.13 -4.02 3.50
CA ALA A 269 -8.68 -4.16 3.58
C ALA A 269 -7.95 -2.80 3.68
N SER A 270 -6.64 -2.81 3.92
CA SER A 270 -5.83 -1.58 3.85
C SER A 270 -4.97 -1.50 2.59
N PHE A 271 -4.55 -2.65 2.07
CA PHE A 271 -3.83 -2.79 0.80
C PHE A 271 -3.98 -4.21 0.24
N VAL A 272 -3.49 -4.43 -0.99
CA VAL A 272 -3.38 -5.77 -1.59
C VAL A 272 -1.97 -6.00 -2.10
N LEU A 273 -1.51 -7.24 -1.97
CA LEU A 273 -0.29 -7.75 -2.60
C LEU A 273 -0.71 -8.94 -3.46
N GLY A 274 -0.76 -8.76 -4.77
CA GLY A 274 -1.32 -9.76 -5.66
C GLY A 274 -0.91 -9.58 -7.11
N SER A 275 -1.58 -10.32 -7.98
CA SER A 275 -1.39 -10.21 -9.42
C SER A 275 -2.35 -9.20 -10.06
N LYS A 276 -2.21 -9.00 -11.37
CA LYS A 276 -3.16 -8.24 -12.19
C LYS A 276 -4.61 -8.67 -11.96
N ARG A 277 -4.88 -9.97 -11.70
CA ARG A 277 -6.24 -10.45 -11.41
C ARG A 277 -6.86 -9.74 -10.20
N THR A 278 -6.09 -9.62 -9.12
CA THR A 278 -6.54 -8.91 -7.91
C THR A 278 -6.72 -7.42 -8.16
N PHE A 279 -5.86 -6.82 -8.98
CA PHE A 279 -5.97 -5.40 -9.32
C PHE A 279 -7.20 -5.11 -10.20
N ASP A 280 -7.49 -5.97 -11.18
CA ASP A 280 -8.70 -5.87 -12.01
C ASP A 280 -9.97 -6.07 -11.17
N PHE A 281 -9.95 -7.00 -10.20
CA PHE A 281 -11.06 -7.21 -9.26
C PHE A 281 -11.32 -6.00 -8.36
N LEU A 282 -10.28 -5.26 -8.00
CA LEU A 282 -10.35 -4.09 -7.13
C LEU A 282 -10.91 -2.86 -7.84
N ASP A 283 -10.65 -2.71 -9.14
CA ASP A 283 -10.93 -1.47 -9.88
C ASP A 283 -12.43 -1.12 -9.88
N ASN A 284 -12.78 -0.02 -9.21
CA ASN A 284 -14.15 0.49 -9.05
C ASN A 284 -15.18 -0.57 -8.59
N ASN A 285 -14.74 -1.55 -7.81
CA ASN A 285 -15.63 -2.60 -7.32
C ASN A 285 -16.31 -2.16 -6.01
N PRO A 286 -17.65 -1.93 -6.01
CA PRO A 286 -18.38 -1.51 -4.81
C PRO A 286 -18.35 -2.54 -3.67
N PHE A 287 -17.96 -3.78 -3.93
CA PHE A 287 -17.83 -4.80 -2.89
C PHE A 287 -16.55 -4.66 -2.05
N VAL A 288 -15.57 -3.89 -2.52
CA VAL A 288 -14.27 -3.74 -1.85
C VAL A 288 -14.11 -2.31 -1.36
N GLU A 289 -13.79 -2.17 -0.07
CA GLU A 289 -13.45 -0.88 0.53
C GLU A 289 -12.06 -0.96 1.16
N PHE A 290 -11.20 -0.05 0.75
CA PHE A 290 -9.92 0.16 1.40
C PHE A 290 -10.02 1.27 2.43
N HIS A 291 -9.38 1.04 3.57
CA HIS A 291 -9.33 1.99 4.67
C HIS A 291 -7.89 2.12 5.20
N PRO A 292 -7.52 3.26 5.78
CA PRO A 292 -6.25 3.42 6.49
C PRO A 292 -6.02 2.34 7.54
N THR A 293 -4.75 2.00 7.79
CA THR A 293 -4.41 0.89 8.68
C THR A 293 -4.79 1.16 10.14
N ASP A 294 -4.86 2.42 10.57
CA ASP A 294 -5.35 2.81 11.89
C ASP A 294 -6.86 2.57 12.08
N TYR A 295 -7.60 2.23 11.02
CA TYR A 295 -8.94 1.66 11.12
C TYR A 295 -8.91 0.14 11.02
N VAL A 296 -8.30 -0.39 9.95
CA VAL A 296 -8.31 -1.83 9.63
C VAL A 296 -7.62 -2.66 10.70
N ASN A 297 -6.53 -2.14 11.27
CA ASN A 297 -5.72 -2.82 12.28
C ASN A 297 -6.00 -2.33 13.71
N ASP A 298 -7.04 -1.51 13.93
CA ASP A 298 -7.47 -1.15 15.28
C ASP A 298 -8.09 -2.37 15.98
N PRO A 299 -7.52 -2.86 17.10
CA PRO A 299 -8.07 -3.99 17.83
C PRO A 299 -9.53 -3.79 18.29
N PHE A 300 -9.97 -2.55 18.53
CA PHE A 300 -11.33 -2.24 18.93
C PHE A 300 -12.31 -2.21 17.77
N VAL A 301 -11.82 -1.99 16.54
CA VAL A 301 -12.61 -2.18 15.32
C VAL A 301 -12.73 -3.67 15.00
N ILE A 302 -11.62 -4.41 15.10
CA ILE A 302 -11.58 -5.86 14.83
C ILE A 302 -12.49 -6.66 15.78
N ALA A 303 -12.64 -6.21 17.04
CA ALA A 303 -13.41 -6.92 18.06
C ALA A 303 -14.94 -6.74 17.99
N GLN A 304 -15.46 -5.96 17.03
CA GLN A 304 -16.90 -5.71 16.84
C GLN A 304 -17.55 -6.70 15.86
#